data_AF-A0A518DC70-F1
#
_entry.id   AF-A0A518DC70-F1
#
_cell.length_a   1.000
_cell.length_b   1.000
_cell.length_c   1.000
_cell.angle_alpha   90.00
_cell.angle_beta   90.00
_cell.angle_gamma   90.00
#
_symmetry.space_group_name_H-M   'P 1'
#
loop_
_entity.id
_entity.type
_entity.pdbx_description
1 polymer ?
#
loop_
_entity_poly.entity_id
_entity_poly.type
_entity_poly.pdbx_seq_one_letter_code
_entity_poly.pdbx_strand_id
1 'polypeptide(L)'
;MAKKKVASAVNKSEEIRNYKKANATARPKDVVDGLKAKGIEVSSALVSNVLGPKKKRVKKRPGAKPGPKPQPAAAGESVKIEALIEASAFAGKVGGVEKAQSILKTLGRINK
;
A
#
# COMPACT_ATOMS: atom_id res chain seq x y z
N MET A 1 -29.89 -16.68 -5.27
CA MET A 1 -29.17 -16.09 -4.12
C MET A 1 -30.00 -14.97 -3.54
N ALA A 2 -30.50 -15.14 -2.32
CA ALA A 2 -31.43 -14.22 -1.66
C ALA A 2 -30.76 -12.89 -1.27
N LYS A 3 -31.33 -11.76 -1.70
CA LYS A 3 -30.96 -10.43 -1.19
C LYS A 3 -31.64 -10.23 0.16
N LYS A 4 -30.93 -10.47 1.25
CA LYS A 4 -31.37 -10.04 2.59
C LYS A 4 -31.24 -8.51 2.67
N LYS A 5 -32.32 -7.79 2.33
CA LYS A 5 -32.46 -6.36 2.68
C LYS A 5 -32.60 -6.28 4.20
N VAL A 6 -31.53 -5.89 4.89
CA VAL A 6 -31.63 -5.44 6.28
C VAL A 6 -32.06 -3.97 6.24
N ALA A 7 -33.36 -3.75 6.19
CA ALA A 7 -33.98 -2.43 6.27
C ALA A 7 -34.19 -2.09 7.75
N SER A 8 -33.26 -1.35 8.36
CA SER A 8 -33.50 -0.60 9.62
C SER A 8 -32.29 0.17 10.12
N ALA A 9 -31.06 -0.15 9.68
CA ALA A 9 -29.90 0.68 9.98
C ALA A 9 -29.74 1.75 8.88
N VAL A 10 -29.75 3.03 9.26
CA VAL A 10 -29.47 4.17 8.39
C VAL A 10 -28.37 3.81 7.39
N ASN A 11 -28.66 3.91 6.09
CA ASN A 11 -27.71 3.53 5.06
C ASN A 11 -26.59 4.56 4.99
N LYS A 12 -25.56 4.36 5.82
CA LYS A 12 -24.40 5.26 5.96
C LYS A 12 -23.80 5.62 4.61
N SER A 13 -23.76 4.69 3.66
CA SER A 13 -23.21 4.91 2.32
C SER A 13 -24.09 5.79 1.42
N GLU A 14 -25.39 5.81 1.61
CA GLU A 14 -26.31 6.73 0.91
C GLU A 14 -26.19 8.13 1.49
N GLU A 15 -26.11 8.27 2.80
CA GLU A 15 -25.96 9.58 3.43
C GLU A 15 -24.62 10.24 3.06
N ILE A 16 -23.52 9.48 2.98
CA ILE A 16 -22.23 9.99 2.45
C ILE A 16 -22.38 10.55 1.03
N ARG A 17 -23.13 9.85 0.16
CA ARG A 17 -23.37 10.30 -1.21
C ARG A 17 -24.26 11.54 -1.25
N ASN A 18 -25.30 11.60 -0.42
CA ASN A 18 -26.20 12.74 -0.33
C ASN A 18 -25.48 13.98 0.21
N TYR A 19 -24.66 13.82 1.25
CA TYR A 19 -23.86 14.90 1.80
C TYR A 19 -22.85 15.46 0.80
N LYS A 20 -22.17 14.60 0.02
CA LYS A 20 -21.26 15.04 -1.04
C LYS A 20 -21.98 15.67 -2.24
N LYS A 21 -23.21 15.26 -2.55
CA LYS A 21 -24.04 15.91 -3.58
C LYS A 21 -24.46 17.31 -3.15
N ALA A 22 -24.87 17.48 -1.89
CA ALA A 22 -25.22 18.79 -1.33
C ALA A 22 -23.98 19.69 -1.15
N ASN A 23 -22.81 19.10 -0.87
CA ASN A 23 -21.55 19.80 -0.67
C ASN A 23 -20.48 19.31 -1.65
N ALA A 24 -20.61 19.71 -2.93
CA ALA A 24 -19.77 19.21 -4.02
C ALA A 24 -18.25 19.39 -3.77
N THR A 25 -17.85 20.41 -3.01
CA THR A 25 -16.45 20.73 -2.67
C THR A 25 -15.94 20.09 -1.39
N ALA A 26 -16.80 19.47 -0.57
CA ALA A 26 -16.40 18.92 0.74
C ALA A 26 -15.32 17.84 0.61
N ARG A 27 -14.24 17.96 1.39
CA ARG A 27 -13.18 16.96 1.44
C ARG A 27 -13.67 15.73 2.21
N PRO A 28 -13.09 14.54 2.02
CA PRO A 28 -13.51 13.34 2.75
C PRO A 28 -13.51 13.48 4.27
N LYS A 29 -12.65 14.36 4.84
CA LYS A 29 -12.65 14.68 6.28
C LYS A 29 -13.90 15.46 6.70
N ASP A 30 -14.22 16.52 5.97
CA ASP A 30 -15.42 17.35 6.20
C ASP A 30 -16.72 16.54 6.10
N VAL A 31 -16.74 15.50 5.25
CA VAL A 31 -17.86 14.56 5.15
C VAL A 31 -17.97 13.69 6.41
N VAL A 32 -16.86 13.23 6.98
CA VAL A 32 -16.88 12.46 8.24
C VAL A 32 -17.41 13.34 9.37
N ASP A 33 -16.93 14.58 9.48
CA ASP A 33 -17.30 15.48 10.56
C ASP A 33 -18.77 15.93 10.44
N GLY A 34 -19.22 16.27 9.23
CA GLY A 34 -20.62 16.61 8.97
C GLY A 34 -21.59 15.46 9.20
N LEU A 35 -21.19 14.22 8.94
CA LEU A 35 -22.03 13.04 9.23
C LEU A 35 -22.02 12.67 10.71
N LYS A 36 -20.88 12.82 11.40
CA LYS A 36 -20.80 12.66 12.86
C LYS A 36 -21.69 13.67 13.58
N ALA A 37 -21.75 14.92 13.13
CA ALA A 37 -22.65 15.94 13.68
C ALA A 37 -24.14 15.56 13.55
N LYS A 38 -24.49 14.78 12.51
CA LYS A 38 -25.84 14.20 12.33
C LYS A 38 -26.08 12.91 13.12
N GLY A 39 -25.15 12.51 14.00
CA GLY A 39 -25.22 11.27 14.77
C GLY A 39 -24.89 10.00 13.97
N ILE A 40 -24.33 10.13 12.76
CA ILE A 40 -23.99 9.01 11.90
C ILE A 40 -22.48 8.79 11.95
N GLU A 41 -22.06 7.80 12.73
CA GLU A 41 -20.65 7.44 12.80
C GLU A 41 -20.21 6.66 11.57
N VAL A 42 -19.27 7.25 10.82
CA VAL A 42 -18.71 6.73 9.58
C VAL A 42 -17.19 6.74 9.66
N SER A 43 -16.54 5.65 9.24
CA SER A 43 -15.08 5.59 9.15
C SER A 43 -14.55 6.33 7.91
N SER A 44 -13.35 6.91 8.03
CA SER A 44 -12.66 7.56 6.91
C SER A 44 -12.45 6.61 5.71
N ALA A 45 -12.17 5.32 6.00
CA ALA A 45 -12.06 4.28 5.00
C ALA A 45 -13.37 4.08 4.21
N LEU A 46 -14.52 4.10 4.89
CA LEU A 46 -15.83 3.96 4.25
C LEU A 46 -16.13 5.17 3.35
N VAL A 47 -15.85 6.39 3.82
CA VAL A 47 -15.99 7.60 2.99
C VAL A 47 -15.11 7.53 1.75
N SER A 48 -13.84 7.14 1.89
CA SER A 48 -12.92 6.99 0.76
C SER A 48 -13.37 5.93 -0.24
N ASN A 49 -13.97 4.83 0.22
CA ASN A 49 -14.48 3.78 -0.67
C ASN A 49 -15.76 4.20 -1.40
N VAL A 50 -16.59 5.03 -0.76
CA VAL A 50 -17.85 5.53 -1.34
C VAL A 50 -17.62 6.69 -2.31
N LEU A 51 -16.67 7.59 -1.99
CA LEU A 51 -16.32 8.74 -2.82
C LEU A 51 -15.22 8.46 -3.85
N GLY A 52 -14.40 7.43 -3.62
CA GLY A 52 -13.29 7.08 -4.48
C GLY A 52 -13.76 6.69 -5.89
N PRO A 53 -12.93 6.93 -6.92
CA PRO A 53 -13.24 6.48 -8.26
C PRO A 53 -13.40 4.97 -8.25
N LYS A 54 -14.57 4.48 -8.67
CA LYS A 54 -14.80 3.04 -8.87
C LYS A 54 -13.84 2.57 -9.96
N LYS A 55 -12.68 2.05 -9.55
CA LYS A 55 -11.80 1.31 -10.47
C LYS A 55 -12.68 0.23 -11.08
N LYS A 56 -12.89 0.27 -12.40
CA LYS A 56 -13.57 -0.79 -13.13
C LYS A 56 -12.85 -2.07 -12.75
N ARG A 57 -13.49 -2.94 -11.95
CA ARG A 57 -12.95 -4.25 -11.63
C ARG A 57 -12.80 -4.94 -12.97
N VAL A 58 -11.57 -5.08 -13.46
CA VAL A 58 -11.26 -5.95 -14.59
C VAL A 58 -11.82 -7.30 -14.18
N LYS A 59 -12.86 -7.78 -14.89
CA LYS A 59 -13.46 -9.09 -14.64
C LYS A 59 -12.33 -10.11 -14.80
N LYS A 60 -11.75 -10.58 -13.69
CA LYS A 60 -10.89 -11.76 -13.74
C LYS A 60 -11.77 -12.87 -14.30
N ARG A 61 -11.36 -13.39 -15.46
CA ARG A 61 -12.02 -14.54 -16.09
C ARG A 61 -12.08 -15.66 -15.03
N PRO A 62 -13.26 -16.25 -14.77
CA PRO A 62 -13.34 -17.43 -13.91
C PRO A 62 -12.36 -18.48 -14.44
N GLY A 63 -11.47 -18.99 -13.59
CA GLY A 63 -10.48 -20.01 -13.98
C GLY A 63 -9.09 -19.51 -14.35
N ALA A 64 -8.81 -18.19 -14.33
CA ALA A 64 -7.44 -17.72 -14.41
C ALA A 64 -6.70 -18.10 -13.11
N LYS A 65 -5.91 -19.19 -13.15
CA LYS A 65 -4.95 -19.52 -12.09
C LYS A 65 -4.14 -18.24 -11.80
N PRO A 66 -3.98 -17.83 -10.53
CA PRO A 66 -3.09 -16.74 -10.20
C PRO A 66 -1.74 -17.03 -10.86
N GLY A 67 -1.33 -16.20 -11.82
CA GLY A 67 0.04 -16.27 -12.31
C GLY A 67 0.99 -16.17 -11.12
N PRO A 68 2.19 -16.79 -11.19
CA PRO A 68 3.17 -16.65 -10.14
C PRO A 68 3.32 -15.16 -9.82
N LYS A 69 2.99 -14.78 -8.59
CA LYS A 69 3.22 -13.41 -8.12
C LYS A 69 4.71 -13.17 -8.36
N PRO A 70 5.12 -12.08 -9.05
CA PRO A 70 6.51 -11.69 -9.03
C PRO A 70 6.88 -11.60 -7.55
N GLN A 71 7.83 -12.43 -7.12
CA GLN A 71 8.43 -12.25 -5.81
C GLN A 71 8.93 -10.80 -5.80
N PRO A 72 8.56 -10.00 -4.79
CA PRO A 72 9.22 -8.72 -4.63
C PRO A 72 10.71 -9.05 -4.56
N ALA A 73 11.47 -8.58 -5.55
CA ALA A 73 12.92 -8.58 -5.49
C ALA A 73 13.26 -8.05 -4.11
N ALA A 74 13.98 -8.86 -3.31
CA ALA A 74 14.23 -8.62 -1.90
C ALA A 74 14.44 -7.12 -1.66
N ALA A 75 13.38 -6.49 -1.15
CA ALA A 75 13.37 -5.06 -0.92
C ALA A 75 14.37 -4.85 0.21
N GLY A 76 15.54 -4.32 -0.15
CA GLY A 76 16.59 -3.80 0.74
C GLY A 76 16.72 -4.58 2.04
N GLU A 77 17.62 -5.56 2.05
CA GLU A 77 18.24 -5.98 3.30
C GLU A 77 18.68 -4.70 4.02
N SER A 78 18.05 -4.40 5.15
CA SER A 78 18.37 -3.23 5.95
C SER A 78 19.75 -3.46 6.52
N VAL A 79 20.76 -2.96 5.81
CA VAL A 79 22.14 -3.06 6.25
C VAL A 79 22.23 -2.33 7.59
N LYS A 80 22.55 -3.09 8.65
CA LYS A 80 22.74 -2.53 9.99
C LYS A 80 23.88 -1.50 9.92
N ILE A 81 23.74 -0.40 10.65
CA ILE A 81 24.70 0.72 10.61
C ILE A 81 26.10 0.22 10.99
N GLU A 82 26.19 -0.71 11.93
CA GLU A 82 27.45 -1.33 12.35
C GLU A 82 28.13 -2.06 11.18
N ALA A 83 27.37 -2.78 10.37
CA ALA A 83 27.88 -3.46 9.18
C ALA A 83 28.39 -2.47 8.12
N LEU A 84 27.80 -1.27 8.01
CA LEU A 84 28.30 -0.23 7.12
C LEU A 84 29.64 0.35 7.61
N ILE A 85 29.81 0.51 8.93
CA ILE A 85 31.07 0.98 9.52
C ILE A 85 32.18 -0.03 9.23
N GLU A 86 31.94 -1.32 9.48
CA GLU A 86 32.91 -2.38 9.20
C GLU A 86 33.24 -2.48 7.70
N ALA A 87 32.23 -2.42 6.84
CA ALA A 87 32.42 -2.42 5.39
C ALA A 87 33.24 -1.20 4.91
N SER A 88 33.03 -0.03 5.52
CA SER A 88 33.82 1.18 5.21
C SER A 88 35.29 1.03 5.62
N ALA A 89 35.56 0.43 6.78
CA ALA A 89 36.92 0.16 7.23
C ALA A 89 37.63 -0.86 6.32
N PHE A 90 36.92 -1.90 5.89
CA PHE A 90 37.43 -2.86 4.90
C PHE A 90 37.76 -2.17 3.58
N ALA A 91 36.84 -1.35 3.06
CA ALA A 91 37.07 -0.57 1.84
C ALA A 91 38.32 0.32 1.97
N GLY A 92 38.55 0.93 3.13
CA GLY A 92 39.79 1.66 3.43
C GLY A 92 41.05 0.80 3.33
N LYS A 93 41.05 -0.41 3.92
CA LYS A 93 42.19 -1.34 3.91
C LYS A 93 42.56 -1.82 2.51
N VAL A 94 41.58 -2.04 1.64
CA VAL A 94 41.81 -2.51 0.26
C VAL A 94 42.03 -1.37 -0.74
N GLY A 95 42.06 -0.11 -0.27
CA GLY A 95 42.36 1.06 -1.07
C GLY A 95 41.18 1.60 -1.89
N GLY A 96 39.95 1.42 -1.39
CA GLY A 96 38.74 2.02 -1.91
C GLY A 96 37.58 1.03 -2.15
N VAL A 97 36.37 1.55 -2.28
CA VAL A 97 35.14 0.77 -2.52
C VAL A 97 35.21 0.03 -3.86
N GLU A 98 35.80 0.64 -4.89
CA GLU A 98 35.92 0.03 -6.22
C GLU A 98 36.81 -1.22 -6.20
N LYS A 99 37.93 -1.17 -5.48
CA LYS A 99 38.83 -2.32 -5.29
C LYS A 99 38.17 -3.39 -4.41
N ALA A 100 37.42 -3.00 -3.38
CA ALA A 100 36.64 -3.94 -2.59
C ALA A 100 35.64 -4.73 -3.46
N GLN A 101 34.94 -4.05 -4.37
CA GLN A 101 33.99 -4.70 -5.28
C GLN A 101 34.67 -5.65 -6.27
N SER A 102 35.82 -5.28 -6.83
CA SER A 102 36.55 -6.16 -7.75
C SER A 102 37.06 -7.42 -7.05
N ILE A 103 37.60 -7.29 -5.84
CA ILE A 103 38.03 -8.42 -5.01
C ILE A 103 36.85 -9.35 -4.71
N LEU A 104 35.74 -8.82 -4.20
CA LEU A 104 34.54 -9.61 -3.92
C LEU A 104 33.99 -10.32 -5.17
N LYS A 105 34.03 -9.65 -6.33
CA LYS A 105 33.63 -10.24 -7.61
C LYS A 105 34.57 -11.37 -8.06
N THR A 106 35.87 -11.24 -7.82
CA THR A 106 36.84 -12.32 -8.11
C THR A 106 36.69 -13.49 -7.15
N LEU A 107 36.54 -13.23 -5.84
CA LEU A 107 36.28 -14.25 -4.83
C LEU A 107 34.99 -15.01 -5.11
N GLY A 108 33.91 -14.32 -5.49
CA GLY A 108 32.64 -14.95 -5.85
C GLY A 108 32.70 -15.80 -7.11
N ARG A 109 33.71 -15.64 -7.97
CA ARG A 109 33.97 -16.54 -9.11
C ARG A 109 34.78 -17.78 -8.73
N ILE A 110 35.61 -17.69 -7.69
CA ILE A 110 36.48 -18.78 -7.23
C ILE A 110 35.75 -19.68 -6.23
N ASN A 111 34.86 -19.13 -5.40
CA ASN A 111 34.15 -19.83 -4.33
C ASN A 111 32.73 -20.27 -4.71
N LYS A 112 32.47 -20.53 -5.99
CA LYS A 112 31.18 -21.02 -6.50
C LYS A 112 31.37 -22.36 -7.19
#